data_AF-A0A151WJV8-F1
#
_entry.id   AF-A0A151WJV8-F1
#
_cell.length_a   1.000
_cell.length_b   1.000
_cell.length_c   1.000
_cell.angle_alpha   90.00
_cell.angle_beta   90.00
_cell.angle_gamma   90.00
#
_symmetry.space_group_name_H-M   'P 1'
#
loop_
_entity.id
_entity.type
_entity.pdbx_description
1 polymer ?
#
loop_
_entity_poly.entity_id
_entity_poly.type
_entity_poly.pdbx_seq_one_letter_code
_entity_poly.pdbx_strand_id
1 'polypeptide(L)' 'MDLKFLFQAICTEAGLMALRERRMKVTSDDFKKSKESVLYRKKEGSPEGLYL' A
#
# COMPACT_ATOMS: atom_id res chain seq x y z
N MET A 1 1.14 15.17 7.60
CA MET A 1 0.39 13.98 7.11
C MET A 1 1.38 13.09 6.38
N ASP A 2 2.10 12.29 7.16
CA ASP A 2 3.54 12.18 6.97
C ASP A 2 3.94 11.03 6.04
N LEU A 3 4.87 11.31 5.13
CA LEU A 3 5.46 10.37 4.18
C LEU A 3 5.94 9.07 4.85
N LYS A 4 6.37 9.16 6.12
CA LYS A 4 6.74 8.03 6.99
C LYS A 4 5.64 6.97 7.11
N PHE A 5 4.37 7.37 7.21
CA PHE A 5 3.26 6.44 7.38
C PHE A 5 2.99 5.63 6.10
N LEU A 6 3.17 6.25 4.92
CA LEU A 6 2.97 5.57 3.64
C LEU A 6 4.01 4.46 3.44
N PHE A 7 5.28 4.76 3.74
CA PHE A 7 6.36 3.80 3.62
C PHE A 7 6.16 2.59 4.54
N GLN A 8 5.78 2.83 5.80
CA GLN A 8 5.50 1.75 6.75
C GLN A 8 4.32 0.87 6.27
N ALA A 9 3.21 1.48 5.84
CA ALA A 9 2.04 0.74 5.34
C ALA A 9 2.36 -0.13 4.11
N ILE A 10 3.14 0.40 3.16
CA ILE A 10 3.55 -0.32 1.94
C ILE A 10 4.41 -1.54 2.29
N CYS A 11 5.38 -1.39 3.21
CA CYS A 11 6.24 -2.49 3.64
C CYS A 11 5.47 -3.57 4.40
N THR A 12 4.49 -3.19 5.23
CA THR A 12 3.63 -4.14 5.95
C THR A 12 2.74 -4.93 4.99
N GLU A 13 2.10 -4.26 4.02
CA GLU A 13 1.29 -4.92 2.99
C GLU A 13 2.12 -5.84 2.10
N ALA A 14 3.30 -5.39 1.65
CA ALA A 14 4.19 -6.21 0.81
C ALA A 14 4.64 -7.49 1.55
N GLY A 15 4.98 -7.38 2.84
CA GLY A 15 5.32 -8.54 3.67
C GLY A 15 4.16 -9.52 3.85
N LEU A 16 2.95 -9.00 4.08
CA LEU A 16 1.73 -9.81 4.16
C LEU A 16 1.43 -10.56 2.85
N MET A 17 1.63 -9.89 1.71
CA MET A 17 1.41 -10.48 0.39
C MET A 17 2.41 -11.59 0.08
N ALA A 18 3.68 -11.42 0.45
CA ALA A 18 4.69 -12.46 0.34
C ALA A 18 4.39 -13.68 1.24
N LEU A 19 3.97 -13.44 2.50
CA LEU A 19 3.59 -14.51 3.42
C LEU A 19 2.36 -15.28 2.95
N ARG A 20 1.38 -14.61 2.33
CA ARG A 20 0.19 -15.25 1.74
C ARG A 20 0.56 -16.28 0.68
N GLU A 21 1.60 -16.00 -0.10
CA GLU A 21 2.13 -16.92 -1.11
C GLU A 21 3.18 -17.90 -0.55
N ARG A 22 3.34 -17.97 0.79
CA ARG A 22 4.33 -18.80 1.49
C ARG A 22 5.78 -18.49 1.07
N ARG A 23 6.06 -17.25 0.65
CA ARG A 23 7.40 -16.79 0.28
C ARG A 23 8.04 -16.06 1.46
N MET A 24 9.30 -16.39 1.74
CA MET A 24 10.13 -15.71 2.77
C MET A 24 10.90 -14.51 2.23
N LYS A 25 10.82 -14.24 0.92
CA LYS A 25 11.44 -13.10 0.25
C LYS A 25 10.37 -12.27 -0.43
N VAL A 26 10.41 -10.97 -0.17
CA VAL A 26 9.56 -9.98 -0.84
C VAL A 26 10.17 -9.69 -2.22
N THR A 27 9.34 -9.75 -3.25
CA THR A 27 9.76 -9.42 -4.62
C THR A 27 9.36 -7.99 -4.99
N SER A 28 9.92 -7.45 -6.07
CA SER A 28 9.57 -6.11 -6.56
C SER A 28 8.09 -5.98 -6.93
N ASP A 29 7.44 -7.07 -7.34
CA ASP A 29 6.03 -7.07 -7.71
C ASP A 29 5.10 -6.95 -6.49
N ASP A 30 5.50 -7.47 -5.33
CA ASP A 30 4.77 -7.29 -4.07
C ASP A 30 4.70 -5.80 -3.70
N PHE A 31 5.80 -5.07 -3.90
CA PHE A 31 5.86 -3.62 -3.65
C PHE A 31 5.01 -2.79 -4.62
N LYS A 32 4.89 -3.22 -5.89
CA LYS A 32 4.01 -2.54 -6.86
C LYS A 32 2.55 -2.69 -6.45
N LYS A 33 2.13 -3.91 -6.11
CA LYS A 33 0.76 -4.22 -5.67
C LYS A 33 0.41 -3.53 -4.35
N SER A 34 1.31 -3.56 -3.37
CA SER A 34 1.08 -2.91 -2.07
C SER A 34 1.06 -1.39 -2.16
N LYS A 35 1.84 -0.80 -3.08
CA LYS A 35 1.78 0.64 -3.34
C LYS A 35 0.41 1.05 -3.86
N GLU A 36 -0.15 0.31 -4.83
CA GLU A 36 -1.48 0.59 -5.37
C GLU A 36 -2.56 0.41 -4.31
N SER A 37 -2.58 -0.71 -3.58
CA SER A 37 -3.59 -0.98 -2.54
C SER A 37 -3.63 0.09 -1.44
N VAL A 38 -2.46 0.52 -0.95
CA VAL A 38 -2.33 1.55 0.09
C VAL A 38 -2.72 2.93 -0.44
N LEU A 39 -2.47 3.22 -1.72
CA LEU A 39 -2.84 4.50 -2.34
C LEU A 39 -4.35 4.58 -2.57
N TYR A 40 -4.99 3.51 -3.04
CA TYR A 40 -6.44 3.45 -3.24
C TYR A 40 -7.20 3.64 -1.93
N ARG A 41 -6.77 2.96 -0.86
CA ARG A 41 -7.37 3.09 0.48
C ARG A 41 -7.23 4.48 1.08
N LYS A 42 -6.23 5.27 0.64
CA LYS A 42 -6.10 6.69 1.02
C LYS A 42 -6.97 7.62 0.19
N LYS A 43 -7.24 7.30 -1.08
CA LYS A 43 -8.17 8.08 -1.92
C LYS A 43 -9.60 8.05 -1.40
N GLU A 44 -10.04 6.94 -0.80
CA GLU A 44 -11.36 6.87 -0.16
C GLU A 44 -11.53 7.81 1.05
N GLY A 45 -10.42 8.28 1.65
CA GLY A 45 -10.44 9.20 2.79
C GLY A 45 -10.61 10.69 2.43
N SER A 46 -10.60 11.04 1.13
CA SER A 46 -10.85 12.40 0.66
C SER A 46 -11.87 12.34 -0.48
N PRO A 47 -13.09 12.90 -0.32
CA PRO A 47 -13.95 13.08 -1.48
C PRO A 47 -13.25 14.08 -2.40
N GLU A 48 -12.62 13.60 -3.49
CA GLU A 48 -12.06 14.40 -4.60
C GLU A 48 -13.15 15.17 -5.38
N GLY A 49 -14.34 15.38 -4.80
CA GLY A 49 -15.53 15.94 -5.44
C GLY A 49 -16.26 17.01 -4.64
N LEU A 50 -15.64 17.67 -3.65
CA LEU A 50 -16.28 18.82 -2.96
C LEU A 50 -15.98 20.18 -3.62
N TYR A 51 -15.24 20.20 -4.71
CA TYR A 51 -15.01 21.41 -5.53
C TYR A 51 -15.15 21.07 -7.03
N LEU A 52 -16.37 20.72 -7.45
CA LEU A 52 -16.90 21.01 -8.79
C LEU A 52 -18.37 21.38 -8.64
#